data_AF-A0A9J7AMH5-F1
#
_entry.id   AF-A0A9J7AMH5-F1
#
_cell.length_a   1.000
_cell.length_b   1.000
_cell.length_c   1.000
_cell.angle_alpha   90.00
_cell.angle_beta   90.00
_cell.angle_gamma   90.00
#
_symmetry.space_group_name_H-M   'P 1'
#
loop_
_entity.id
_entity.type
_entity.pdbx_description
1 polymer ?
#
loop_
_entity_poly.entity_id
_entity_poly.type
_entity_poly.pdbx_seq_one_letter_code
_entity_poly.pdbx_strand_id
1 'polypeptide(L)'
;MKIRPLGEHEHPFEHGVILLGDHADTVEAEAWPIHLDAIRHEELDAVAGDFDIVIPADHLTKAPLLKAGTRAAYLVHELDALERLRVLEEAGELKGPILFAPTPVARLELHRLARPTLKAARPIPLGKALETVDIAEEKGGPGICASLKQTILGKKALYELGEGAALDFGVVDEDDWRKP
;
A
#
# COMPACT_ATOMS: atom_id res chain seq x y z
N MET A 1 -19.54 -36.67 -32.33
CA MET A 1 -18.74 -35.53 -32.84
C MET A 1 -19.46 -34.26 -32.41
N LYS A 2 -18.95 -33.32 -31.60
CA LYS A 2 -17.58 -33.00 -31.20
C LYS A 2 -17.50 -32.94 -29.67
N ILE A 3 -16.65 -33.78 -29.09
CA ILE A 3 -16.04 -33.54 -27.78
C ILE A 3 -15.20 -32.27 -27.99
N ARG A 4 -15.53 -31.19 -27.28
CA ARG A 4 -14.66 -30.01 -27.28
C ARG A 4 -13.37 -30.40 -26.53
N PRO A 5 -12.19 -30.05 -27.04
CA PRO A 5 -10.98 -30.31 -26.29
C PRO A 5 -11.04 -29.49 -24.99
N LEU A 6 -10.70 -30.14 -23.88
CA LEU A 6 -10.21 -29.46 -22.69
C LEU A 6 -9.01 -28.63 -23.14
N GLY A 7 -9.26 -27.37 -23.49
CA GLY A 7 -8.20 -26.38 -23.50
C GLY A 7 -7.69 -26.29 -22.08
N GLU A 8 -6.37 -26.38 -21.94
CA GLU A 8 -5.63 -26.16 -20.70
C GLU A 8 -6.15 -24.88 -20.05
N HIS A 9 -6.99 -25.01 -19.02
CA HIS A 9 -7.06 -24.00 -18.00
C HIS A 9 -5.80 -24.21 -17.16
N GLU A 10 -4.68 -23.59 -17.57
CA GLU A 10 -3.72 -23.09 -16.59
C GLU A 10 -4.58 -22.32 -15.58
N HIS A 11 -4.70 -22.87 -14.36
CA HIS A 11 -5.51 -22.27 -13.32
C HIS A 11 -4.97 -20.85 -13.12
N PRO A 12 -5.72 -19.78 -13.45
CA PRO A 12 -5.14 -18.44 -13.56
C PRO A 12 -4.66 -17.85 -12.21
N PHE A 13 -4.73 -18.61 -11.11
CA PHE A 13 -4.49 -18.13 -9.75
C PHE A 13 -3.73 -19.16 -8.89
N GLU A 14 -2.71 -19.84 -9.42
CA GLU A 14 -1.87 -20.73 -8.58
C GLU A 14 -1.16 -19.95 -7.45
N HIS A 15 -0.83 -18.69 -7.70
CA HIS A 15 -0.15 -17.74 -6.81
C HIS A 15 -0.65 -16.31 -7.06
N GLY A 16 -0.41 -15.39 -6.12
CA GLY A 16 -0.72 -13.97 -6.30
C GLY A 16 -1.64 -13.36 -5.25
N VAL A 17 -1.76 -12.03 -5.30
CA VAL A 17 -2.63 -11.24 -4.41
C VAL A 17 -3.87 -10.80 -5.19
N ILE A 18 -5.03 -11.21 -4.70
CA ILE A 18 -6.34 -10.85 -5.25
C ILE A 18 -7.02 -9.88 -4.29
N LEU A 19 -7.27 -8.66 -4.75
CA LEU A 19 -8.03 -7.68 -3.98
C LEU A 19 -9.52 -8.02 -4.03
N LEU A 20 -10.13 -8.15 -2.86
CA LEU A 20 -11.59 -8.18 -2.68
C LEU A 20 -12.04 -6.76 -2.37
N GLY A 21 -12.55 -6.04 -3.37
CA GLY A 21 -12.84 -4.62 -3.25
C GLY A 21 -14.02 -4.17 -4.09
N ASP A 22 -14.54 -2.99 -3.80
CA ASP A 22 -15.58 -2.36 -4.63
C ASP A 22 -14.95 -1.55 -5.79
N HIS A 23 -15.76 -0.82 -6.55
CA HIS A 23 -15.27 0.01 -7.64
C HIS A 23 -14.41 1.20 -7.20
N ALA A 24 -14.58 1.70 -5.97
CA ALA A 24 -13.72 2.76 -5.45
C ALA A 24 -12.31 2.20 -5.19
N ASP A 25 -12.23 0.95 -4.73
CA ASP A 25 -10.98 0.25 -4.51
C ASP A 25 -10.17 0.07 -5.81
N THR A 26 -10.79 -0.07 -6.98
CA THR A 26 -10.06 -0.18 -8.27
C THR A 26 -9.24 1.07 -8.59
N VAL A 27 -9.84 2.26 -8.40
CA VAL A 27 -9.18 3.53 -8.72
C VAL A 27 -8.03 3.80 -7.75
N GLU A 28 -8.23 3.43 -6.48
CA GLU A 28 -7.23 3.60 -5.44
C GLU A 28 -6.09 2.58 -5.54
N ALA A 29 -6.41 1.34 -5.92
CA ALA A 29 -5.46 0.23 -6.03
C ALA A 29 -4.35 0.49 -7.06
N GLU A 30 -4.62 1.22 -8.14
CA GLU A 30 -3.58 1.61 -9.11
C GLU A 30 -2.46 2.46 -8.48
N ALA A 31 -2.77 3.22 -7.43
CA ALA A 31 -1.80 4.08 -6.76
C ALA A 31 -1.04 3.35 -5.63
N TRP A 32 -1.61 2.27 -5.09
CA TRP A 32 -1.06 1.53 -3.97
C TRP A 32 0.31 0.90 -4.30
N PRO A 33 1.25 0.87 -3.34
CA PRO A 33 2.59 0.34 -3.56
C PRO A 33 2.65 -1.19 -3.45
N ILE A 34 1.58 -1.89 -3.84
CA ILE A 34 1.49 -3.36 -3.83
C ILE A 34 1.16 -3.87 -5.22
N HIS A 35 1.68 -5.05 -5.56
CA HIS A 35 1.30 -5.73 -6.79
C HIS A 35 0.03 -6.56 -6.55
N LEU A 36 -0.97 -6.38 -7.40
CA LEU A 36 -2.21 -7.15 -7.39
C LEU A 36 -2.32 -7.92 -8.71
N ASP A 37 -2.56 -9.22 -8.60
CA ASP A 37 -2.74 -10.11 -9.75
C ASP A 37 -4.17 -10.00 -10.31
N ALA A 38 -5.14 -9.71 -9.43
CA ALA A 38 -6.52 -9.49 -9.82
C ALA A 38 -7.29 -8.61 -8.81
N ILE A 39 -8.38 -8.02 -9.29
CA ILE A 39 -9.38 -7.33 -8.48
C ILE A 39 -10.73 -8.02 -8.69
N ARG A 40 -11.40 -8.41 -7.61
CA ARG A 40 -12.71 -9.06 -7.60
C ARG A 40 -13.70 -8.13 -6.90
N HIS A 41 -14.88 -8.00 -7.49
CA HIS A 41 -15.96 -7.12 -7.01
C HIS A 41 -17.14 -7.89 -6.43
N GLU A 42 -17.08 -9.22 -6.52
CA GLU A 42 -18.07 -10.10 -5.95
C GLU A 42 -17.92 -10.20 -4.43
N GLU A 43 -19.04 -10.50 -3.78
CA GLU A 43 -19.07 -10.83 -2.35
C GLU A 43 -18.14 -12.03 -2.05
N LEU A 44 -17.59 -12.04 -0.83
CA LEU A 44 -16.66 -13.08 -0.38
C LEU A 44 -17.24 -14.49 -0.56
N ASP A 45 -18.54 -14.69 -0.31
CA ASP A 45 -19.20 -15.98 -0.46
C ASP A 45 -19.15 -16.52 -1.90
N ALA A 46 -19.24 -15.63 -2.89
CA ALA A 46 -19.14 -16.01 -4.30
C ALA A 46 -17.70 -16.39 -4.66
N VAL A 47 -16.71 -15.60 -4.20
CA VAL A 47 -15.29 -15.88 -4.42
C VAL A 47 -14.85 -17.15 -3.69
N ALA A 48 -15.35 -17.39 -2.48
CA ALA A 48 -15.05 -18.58 -1.69
C ALA A 48 -15.48 -19.87 -2.39
N GLY A 49 -16.50 -19.81 -3.26
CA GLY A 49 -16.96 -20.94 -4.06
C GLY A 49 -15.94 -21.49 -5.07
N ASP A 50 -14.91 -20.71 -5.41
CA ASP A 50 -13.84 -21.15 -6.31
C ASP A 50 -12.81 -22.05 -5.61
N PHE A 51 -12.80 -22.06 -4.28
CA PHE A 51 -11.82 -22.74 -3.44
C PHE A 51 -12.44 -23.88 -2.64
N ASP A 52 -11.62 -24.88 -2.31
CA ASP A 52 -12.05 -25.96 -1.40
C ASP A 52 -12.03 -25.47 0.05
N ILE A 53 -11.17 -24.49 0.36
CA ILE A 53 -11.07 -23.87 1.68
C ILE A 53 -10.55 -22.43 1.56
N VAL A 54 -11.14 -21.53 2.33
CA VAL A 54 -10.60 -20.18 2.59
C VAL A 54 -10.11 -20.13 4.03
N ILE A 55 -8.86 -19.77 4.23
CA ILE A 55 -8.17 -19.80 5.52
C ILE A 55 -7.98 -18.35 6.00
N PRO A 56 -8.58 -17.97 7.14
CA PRO A 56 -8.28 -16.69 7.78
C PRO A 56 -6.80 -16.64 8.17
N ALA A 57 -6.09 -15.61 7.72
CA ALA A 57 -4.63 -15.62 7.74
C ALA A 57 -3.99 -14.34 8.34
N ASP A 58 -4.77 -13.45 8.94
CA ASP A 58 -4.26 -12.23 9.62
C ASP A 58 -3.18 -12.54 10.68
N HIS A 59 -3.30 -13.69 11.36
CA HIS A 59 -2.38 -14.15 12.40
C HIS A 59 -1.57 -15.38 12.00
N LEU A 60 -1.60 -15.77 10.72
CA LEU A 60 -0.87 -16.93 10.26
C LEU A 60 0.63 -16.63 10.26
N THR A 61 1.40 -17.47 10.95
CA THR A 61 2.86 -17.31 11.09
C THR A 61 3.65 -18.39 10.35
N LYS A 62 2.95 -19.39 9.80
CA LYS A 62 3.52 -20.55 9.10
C LYS A 62 2.45 -21.19 8.22
N ALA A 63 2.86 -21.73 7.08
CA ALA A 63 1.94 -22.33 6.13
C ALA A 63 1.21 -23.55 6.75
N PRO A 64 -0.12 -23.67 6.57
CA PRO A 64 -0.88 -24.81 7.05
C PRO A 64 -0.55 -26.06 6.24
N LEU A 65 -0.64 -27.22 6.89
CA LEU A 65 -0.52 -28.50 6.20
C LEU A 65 -1.80 -28.81 5.46
N LEU A 66 -1.74 -28.74 4.12
CA LEU A 66 -2.87 -29.05 3.25
C LEU A 66 -2.70 -30.43 2.62
N LYS A 67 -3.83 -31.13 2.44
CA LYS A 67 -3.84 -32.35 1.64
C LYS A 67 -3.47 -32.00 0.19
N ALA A 68 -2.68 -32.85 -0.45
CA ALA A 68 -2.30 -32.66 -1.86
C ALA A 68 -3.55 -32.47 -2.75
N GLY A 69 -3.51 -31.46 -3.62
CA GLY A 69 -4.59 -31.10 -4.53
C GLY A 69 -5.68 -30.20 -3.92
N THR A 70 -5.58 -29.83 -2.64
CA THR A 70 -6.52 -28.87 -2.03
C THR A 70 -6.31 -27.48 -2.63
N ARG A 71 -7.37 -26.88 -3.16
CA ARG A 71 -7.39 -25.48 -3.61
C ARG A 71 -7.69 -24.58 -2.42
N ALA A 72 -6.63 -24.12 -1.75
CA ALA A 72 -6.76 -23.19 -0.64
C ALA A 72 -6.58 -21.74 -1.10
N ALA A 73 -7.20 -20.81 -0.39
CA ALA A 73 -6.92 -19.39 -0.48
C ALA A 73 -6.75 -18.79 0.93
N TYR A 74 -5.99 -17.71 1.06
CA TYR A 74 -5.63 -17.10 2.35
C TYR A 74 -6.24 -15.72 2.48
N LEU A 75 -7.24 -15.56 3.34
CA LEU A 75 -7.94 -14.30 3.54
C LEU A 75 -7.20 -13.45 4.58
N VAL A 76 -6.78 -12.24 4.18
CA VAL A 76 -6.16 -11.25 5.07
C VAL A 76 -6.81 -9.89 4.90
N HIS A 77 -6.76 -9.10 5.96
CA HIS A 77 -7.35 -7.77 6.00
C HIS A 77 -6.34 -6.68 6.37
N GLU A 78 -5.26 -7.06 7.07
CA GLU A 78 -4.22 -6.12 7.50
C GLU A 78 -2.97 -6.16 6.60
N LEU A 79 -2.32 -5.01 6.44
CA LEU A 79 -1.16 -4.85 5.56
C LEU A 79 0.06 -5.63 6.09
N ASP A 80 0.26 -5.65 7.41
CA ASP A 80 1.36 -6.39 8.04
C ASP A 80 1.20 -7.91 7.85
N ALA A 81 -0.04 -8.40 7.84
CA ALA A 81 -0.35 -9.79 7.55
C ALA A 81 -0.12 -10.13 6.08
N LEU A 82 -0.54 -9.25 5.16
CA LEU A 82 -0.23 -9.38 3.74
C LEU A 82 1.28 -9.50 3.50
N GLU A 83 2.08 -8.60 4.10
CA GLU A 83 3.54 -8.63 4.00
C GLU A 83 4.13 -9.95 4.52
N ARG A 84 3.64 -10.47 5.66
CA ARG A 84 4.06 -11.78 6.18
C ARG A 84 3.73 -12.92 5.23
N LEU A 85 2.52 -12.94 4.65
CA LEU A 85 2.13 -13.99 3.71
C LEU A 85 2.92 -13.93 2.41
N ARG A 86 3.25 -12.73 1.93
CA ARG A 86 4.13 -12.53 0.78
C ARG A 86 5.49 -13.18 0.99
N VAL A 87 6.07 -13.08 2.19
CA VAL A 87 7.33 -13.77 2.53
C VAL A 87 7.18 -15.30 2.46
N LEU A 88 6.05 -15.84 2.93
CA LEU A 88 5.77 -17.29 2.85
C LEU A 88 5.53 -17.76 1.41
N GLU A 89 4.89 -16.93 0.59
CA GLU A 89 4.67 -17.18 -0.84
C GLU A 89 6.01 -17.19 -1.60
N GLU A 90 6.86 -16.18 -1.37
CA GLU A 90 8.20 -16.08 -2.00
C GLU A 90 9.13 -17.23 -1.59
N ALA A 91 8.97 -17.76 -0.38
CA ALA A 91 9.66 -18.95 0.09
C ALA A 91 9.10 -20.26 -0.52
N GLY A 92 7.98 -20.21 -1.25
CA GLY A 92 7.30 -21.38 -1.82
C GLY A 92 6.57 -22.24 -0.78
N GLU A 93 6.36 -21.71 0.43
CA GLU A 93 5.65 -22.42 1.51
C GLU A 93 4.13 -22.28 1.39
N LEU A 94 3.67 -21.14 0.87
CA LEU A 94 2.26 -20.85 0.66
C LEU A 94 1.79 -21.41 -0.68
N LYS A 95 0.77 -22.27 -0.66
CA LYS A 95 0.15 -22.84 -1.87
C LYS A 95 -1.26 -22.30 -2.03
N GLY A 96 -1.49 -21.54 -3.10
CA GLY A 96 -2.75 -20.85 -3.40
C GLY A 96 -2.67 -19.33 -3.19
N PRO A 97 -3.67 -18.58 -3.70
CA PRO A 97 -3.63 -17.12 -3.72
C PRO A 97 -3.94 -16.50 -2.35
N ILE A 98 -3.50 -15.26 -2.17
CA ILE A 98 -3.85 -14.40 -1.04
C ILE A 98 -5.07 -13.58 -1.44
N LEU A 99 -6.19 -13.73 -0.72
CA LEU A 99 -7.35 -12.87 -0.84
C LEU A 99 -7.16 -11.70 0.13
N PHE A 100 -6.97 -10.50 -0.40
CA PHE A 100 -6.78 -9.30 0.40
C PHE A 100 -8.08 -8.50 0.46
N ALA A 101 -8.69 -8.41 1.63
CA ALA A 101 -9.88 -7.63 1.92
C ALA A 101 -9.52 -6.51 2.91
N PRO A 102 -8.85 -5.44 2.46
CA PRO A 102 -8.22 -4.47 3.36
C PRO A 102 -9.22 -3.78 4.29
N THR A 103 -8.90 -3.72 5.58
CA THR A 103 -9.64 -2.89 6.54
C THR A 103 -9.53 -1.40 6.19
N PRO A 104 -10.42 -0.53 6.70
CA PRO A 104 -10.27 0.91 6.50
C PRO A 104 -8.91 1.47 6.95
N VAL A 105 -8.31 0.87 7.98
CA VAL A 105 -6.97 1.25 8.46
C VAL A 105 -5.90 0.83 7.46
N ALA A 106 -5.93 -0.41 6.97
CA ALA A 106 -5.01 -0.87 5.93
C ALA A 106 -5.11 -0.02 4.65
N ARG A 107 -6.32 0.37 4.24
CA ARG A 107 -6.54 1.29 3.11
C ARG A 107 -5.89 2.65 3.37
N LEU A 108 -6.11 3.25 4.55
CA LEU A 108 -5.49 4.53 4.92
C LEU A 108 -3.96 4.46 4.91
N GLU A 109 -3.37 3.35 5.40
CA GLU A 109 -1.92 3.15 5.34
C GLU A 109 -1.42 3.00 3.90
N LEU A 110 -2.10 2.23 3.05
CA LEU A 110 -1.77 2.11 1.63
C LEU A 110 -1.82 3.47 0.92
N HIS A 111 -2.84 4.28 1.22
CA HIS A 111 -2.93 5.67 0.76
C HIS A 111 -1.77 6.52 1.26
N ARG A 112 -1.42 6.41 2.54
CA ARG A 112 -0.30 7.15 3.13
C ARG A 112 1.02 6.80 2.45
N LEU A 113 1.26 5.52 2.19
CA LEU A 113 2.46 5.02 1.50
C LEU A 113 2.48 5.42 0.01
N ALA A 114 1.30 5.57 -0.62
CA ALA A 114 1.19 6.00 -2.00
C ALA A 114 1.34 7.52 -2.19
N ARG A 115 1.13 8.30 -1.14
CA ARG A 115 0.99 9.76 -1.20
C ARG A 115 2.30 10.47 -1.52
N PRO A 116 2.32 11.42 -2.48
CA PRO A 116 3.43 12.36 -2.65
C PRO A 116 3.54 13.31 -1.44
N THR A 117 4.73 13.43 -0.89
CA THR A 117 5.06 14.20 0.33
C THR A 117 6.29 15.05 0.13
N LEU A 118 6.45 16.08 0.95
CA LEU A 118 7.52 17.07 0.83
C LEU A 118 8.72 16.74 1.72
N LYS A 119 9.92 16.94 1.16
CA LYS A 119 11.18 16.86 1.88
C LYS A 119 12.14 17.97 1.47
N ALA A 120 13.17 18.20 2.28
CA ALA A 120 14.25 19.12 1.95
C ALA A 120 15.06 18.57 0.77
N ALA A 121 15.15 19.33 -0.33
CA ALA A 121 15.95 18.98 -1.51
C ALA A 121 17.47 19.15 -1.28
N ARG A 122 17.85 19.90 -0.25
CA ARG A 122 19.21 20.25 0.14
C ARG A 122 19.21 20.72 1.60
N PRO A 123 20.37 20.94 2.24
CA PRO A 123 20.40 21.50 3.58
C PRO A 123 19.74 22.89 3.65
N ILE A 124 18.90 23.11 4.67
CA ILE A 124 18.15 24.35 4.89
C ILE A 124 18.55 24.93 6.26
N PRO A 125 19.24 26.08 6.29
CA PRO A 125 19.58 26.74 7.53
C PRO A 125 18.36 27.19 8.34
N LEU A 126 18.50 27.25 9.66
CA LEU A 126 17.50 27.83 10.56
C LEU A 126 17.13 29.26 10.14
N GLY A 127 15.83 29.56 10.17
CA GLY A 127 15.26 30.87 9.88
C GLY A 127 15.22 31.24 8.40
N LYS A 128 15.75 30.40 7.51
CA LYS A 128 15.69 30.62 6.06
C LYS A 128 14.24 30.51 5.57
N ALA A 129 13.82 31.46 4.73
CA ALA A 129 12.55 31.36 4.01
C ALA A 129 12.64 30.26 2.93
N LEU A 130 11.65 29.37 2.92
CA LEU A 130 11.63 28.23 2.00
C LEU A 130 11.34 28.66 0.56
N GLU A 131 12.23 28.29 -0.35
CA GLU A 131 12.08 28.51 -1.80
C GLU A 131 11.78 27.18 -2.51
N THR A 132 11.28 27.27 -3.75
CA THR A 132 10.98 26.07 -4.57
C THR A 132 12.17 25.12 -4.71
N VAL A 133 13.38 25.66 -4.79
CA VAL A 133 14.65 24.91 -4.91
C VAL A 133 15.02 24.16 -3.62
N ASP A 134 14.42 24.51 -2.49
CA ASP A 134 14.67 23.84 -1.20
C ASP A 134 13.77 22.62 -0.98
N ILE A 135 12.78 22.41 -1.84
CA ILE A 135 11.71 21.45 -1.63
C ILE A 135 11.71 20.41 -2.75
N ALA A 136 11.91 19.16 -2.37
CA ALA A 136 11.72 17.99 -3.22
C ALA A 136 10.48 17.21 -2.79
N GLU A 137 10.03 16.32 -3.66
CA GLU A 137 8.93 15.40 -3.40
C GLU A 137 9.45 13.97 -3.23
N GLU A 138 8.79 13.20 -2.39
CA GLU A 138 8.96 11.74 -2.30
C GLU A 138 7.63 11.04 -2.07
N LYS A 139 7.57 9.76 -2.43
CA LYS A 139 6.37 8.93 -2.25
C LYS A 139 6.39 8.27 -0.87
N GLY A 140 5.31 8.40 -0.11
CA GLY A 140 5.13 7.72 1.18
C GLY A 140 5.96 8.26 2.34
N GLY A 141 6.60 9.42 2.17
CA GLY A 141 7.44 10.05 3.17
C GLY A 141 6.66 10.61 4.37
N PRO A 142 7.36 10.95 5.47
CA PRO A 142 6.74 11.49 6.68
C PRO A 142 6.32 12.97 6.56
N GLY A 143 6.69 13.66 5.48
CA GLY A 143 6.33 15.06 5.25
C GLY A 143 4.85 15.29 4.94
N ILE A 144 4.45 16.55 4.91
CA ILE A 144 3.11 16.98 4.47
C ILE A 144 2.90 16.65 2.99
N CYS A 145 1.63 16.59 2.57
CA CYS A 145 1.25 16.31 1.19
C CYS A 145 1.89 17.29 0.20
N ALA A 146 2.37 16.80 -0.95
CA ALA A 146 2.96 17.65 -1.98
C ALA A 146 2.00 18.73 -2.51
N SER A 147 0.70 18.46 -2.51
CA SER A 147 -0.35 19.43 -2.85
C SER A 147 -0.34 20.68 -1.95
N LEU A 148 0.22 20.58 -0.75
CA LEU A 148 0.34 21.68 0.22
C LEU A 148 1.63 22.49 0.03
N LYS A 149 2.45 22.22 -0.99
CA LYS A 149 3.72 22.94 -1.24
C LYS A 149 3.56 24.45 -1.24
N GLN A 150 2.49 24.96 -1.85
CA GLN A 150 2.23 26.41 -1.89
C GLN A 150 1.96 27.01 -0.51
N THR A 151 1.51 26.22 0.46
CA THR A 151 1.25 26.72 1.81
C THR A 151 2.53 26.97 2.59
N ILE A 152 3.64 26.27 2.28
CA ILE A 152 4.90 26.39 3.03
C ILE A 152 5.95 27.27 2.34
N LEU A 153 5.78 27.58 1.05
CA LEU A 153 6.69 28.49 0.34
C LEU A 153 6.69 29.88 0.98
N GLY A 154 7.88 30.44 1.19
CA GLY A 154 8.09 31.73 1.84
C GLY A 154 8.02 31.71 3.37
N LYS A 155 7.52 30.62 3.98
CA LYS A 155 7.59 30.44 5.44
C LYS A 155 9.02 30.13 5.88
N LYS A 156 9.37 30.43 7.14
CA LYS A 156 10.74 30.26 7.66
C LYS A 156 10.92 28.88 8.31
N ALA A 157 12.08 28.25 8.08
CA ALA A 157 12.46 27.03 8.78
C ALA A 157 12.68 27.32 10.28
N LEU A 158 12.02 26.56 11.16
CA LEU A 158 12.15 26.72 12.63
C LEU A 158 13.45 26.12 13.17
N TYR A 159 14.02 25.15 12.47
CA TYR A 159 15.25 24.45 12.81
C TYR A 159 16.13 24.29 11.56
N GLU A 160 17.40 23.92 11.77
CA GLU A 160 18.25 23.49 10.66
C GLU A 160 17.80 22.11 10.17
N LEU A 161 17.62 21.97 8.86
CA LEU A 161 17.16 20.73 8.22
C LEU A 161 18.24 20.19 7.30
N GLY A 162 18.57 18.91 7.47
CA GLY A 162 19.43 18.19 6.53
C GLY A 162 18.73 17.95 5.19
N GLU A 163 19.52 17.66 4.16
CA GLU A 163 18.98 17.14 2.90
C GLU A 163 18.19 15.85 3.16
N GLY A 164 17.03 15.73 2.54
CA GLY A 164 16.12 14.61 2.71
C GLY A 164 15.24 14.66 3.96
N ALA A 165 15.43 15.65 4.85
CA ALA A 165 14.59 15.80 6.02
C ALA A 165 13.12 16.07 5.63
N ALA A 166 12.19 15.49 6.38
CA ALA A 166 10.76 15.68 6.16
C ALA A 166 10.38 17.15 6.35
N LEU A 167 9.51 17.66 5.48
CA LEU A 167 8.90 18.97 5.67
C LEU A 167 7.49 18.77 6.22
N ASP A 168 7.25 19.22 7.45
CA ASP A 168 5.94 19.23 8.09
C ASP A 168 5.59 20.61 8.68
N PHE A 169 4.38 20.76 9.22
CA PHE A 169 3.95 22.03 9.81
C PHE A 169 4.66 22.37 11.13
N GLY A 170 5.31 21.41 11.78
CA GLY A 170 6.10 21.63 13.00
C GLY A 170 7.51 22.16 12.74
N VAL A 171 8.00 22.08 11.49
CA VAL A 171 9.33 22.61 11.11
C VAL A 171 9.27 23.96 10.39
N VAL A 172 8.07 24.51 10.18
CA VAL A 172 7.84 25.72 9.40
C VAL A 172 7.01 26.72 10.21
N ASP A 173 7.51 27.95 10.38
CA ASP A 173 6.82 29.00 11.12
C ASP A 173 5.63 29.55 10.33
N GLU A 174 4.42 29.54 10.91
CA GLU A 174 3.23 30.03 10.22
C GLU A 174 3.14 31.55 10.16
N ASP A 175 3.76 32.26 11.09
CA ASP A 175 3.68 33.72 11.19
C ASP A 175 4.94 34.30 11.85
N ASP A 176 5.43 35.42 11.31
CA ASP A 176 6.49 36.22 11.95
C ASP A 176 5.90 36.91 13.18
N TRP A 177 5.72 36.17 14.29
CA TRP A 177 5.20 36.68 15.57
C TRP A 177 6.07 37.82 16.16
N ARG A 178 7.24 38.06 15.57
CA ARG A 178 8.17 39.15 15.87
C ARG A 178 7.87 40.44 15.10
N LYS A 179 6.83 40.49 14.27
CA LYS A 179 6.31 41.77 13.75
C LYS A 179 5.32 42.36 14.76
N PRO A 180 5.63 43.52 15.37
CA PRO A 180 4.68 44.26 16.19
C PRO A 180 3.50 44.80 15.36
#